data_AF-A0A1L8E986-F1
#
_entry.id   AF-A0A1L8E986-F1
#
_cell.length_a   1.000
_cell.length_b   1.000
_cell.length_c   1.000
_cell.angle_alpha   90.00
_cell.angle_beta   90.00
_cell.angle_gamma   90.00
#
_symmetry.space_group_name_H-M   'P 1'
#
loop_
_entity.id
_entity.type
_entity.pdbx_description
1 polymer ?
#
loop_
_entity_poly.entity_id
_entity_poly.type
_entity_poly.pdbx_seq_one_letter_code
_entity_poly.pdbx_strand_id
1 'polypeptide(L)'
;RLSSKAYDYDGKTKIDIFNTQQELGIMITGYSQFGFRMNNDMVVIGPVAVFPRSLLSWNVNSVEDINEESLSLFTALEPKLDVLILGIGDQTPSPNISKEILSFMRKYKINVEVLRTEQACATFNFLNAENRMVATALIPPLHIAYNENDILGTSIRKFKEGF
;
A
#
# COMPACT_ATOMS: atom_id res chain seq x y z
N ARG A 1 30.09 54.81 14.08
CA ARG A 1 29.26 54.26 12.97
C ARG A 1 29.35 52.73 13.05
N LEU A 2 28.23 52.07 12.75
CA LEU A 2 27.81 50.71 13.12
C LEU A 2 28.49 49.55 12.37
N SER A 3 28.53 48.37 13.05
CA SER A 3 28.30 46.96 12.60
C SER A 3 29.23 46.36 11.51
N SER A 4 29.61 45.07 11.48
CA SER A 4 28.97 43.81 11.92
C SER A 4 30.01 42.75 12.35
N LYS A 5 29.88 42.06 13.50
CA LYS A 5 29.28 40.71 13.70
C LYS A 5 29.55 39.73 12.54
N ALA A 6 30.33 38.65 12.68
CA ALA A 6 30.23 37.46 13.55
C ALA A 6 29.77 36.22 12.73
N TYR A 7 30.21 35.04 13.19
CA TYR A 7 29.77 33.67 12.88
C TYR A 7 30.50 32.90 11.76
N ASP A 8 31.46 32.08 12.17
CA ASP A 8 31.77 30.80 11.52
C ASP A 8 30.57 29.86 11.69
N TYR A 9 30.03 29.36 10.58
CA TYR A 9 29.00 28.33 10.59
C TYR A 9 29.42 27.20 9.63
N ASP A 10 30.06 26.17 10.19
CA ASP A 10 30.25 24.87 9.55
C ASP A 10 28.96 24.05 9.70
N GLY A 11 27.96 24.41 8.90
CA GLY A 11 26.66 23.75 8.90
C GLY A 11 26.20 23.47 7.47
N LYS A 12 27.06 22.84 6.67
CA LYS A 12 26.60 22.23 5.42
C LYS A 12 25.88 20.95 5.78
N THR A 13 24.57 21.05 5.99
CA THR A 13 23.68 19.88 5.88
C THR A 13 23.87 19.31 4.49
N LYS A 14 24.59 18.19 4.39
CA LYS A 14 24.73 17.45 3.15
C LYS A 14 23.37 16.83 2.87
N ILE A 15 22.57 17.52 2.05
CA ILE A 15 21.32 16.96 1.52
C ILE A 15 21.76 16.02 0.41
N ASP A 16 22.00 14.77 0.80
CA ASP A 16 22.13 13.69 -0.18
C ASP A 16 20.72 13.45 -0.75
N ILE A 17 20.40 14.15 -1.85
CA ILE A 17 19.21 13.89 -2.66
C ILE A 17 19.46 12.59 -3.44
N PHE A 18 19.58 11.48 -2.71
CA PHE A 18 19.47 10.15 -3.31
C PHE A 18 18.00 9.91 -3.61
N ASN A 19 17.73 9.43 -4.82
CA ASN A 19 16.42 9.07 -5.32
C ASN A 19 15.76 8.03 -4.39
N THR A 20 15.09 8.50 -3.35
CA THR A 20 14.53 7.72 -2.23
C THR A 20 13.49 6.71 -2.71
N GLN A 21 12.96 6.88 -3.92
CA GLN A 21 11.95 6.00 -4.49
C GLN A 21 12.47 4.60 -4.87
N GLN A 22 13.76 4.43 -5.13
CA GLN A 22 14.32 3.11 -5.48
C GLN A 22 14.58 2.22 -4.26
N GLU A 23 14.74 2.78 -3.06
CA GLU A 23 14.97 2.00 -1.83
C GLU A 23 13.67 1.51 -1.18
N LEU A 24 12.54 2.19 -1.43
CA LEU A 24 11.26 1.93 -0.75
C LEU A 24 10.48 0.73 -1.31
N GLY A 25 10.95 0.09 -2.40
CA GLY A 25 10.23 -1.00 -3.05
C GLY A 25 8.94 -0.57 -3.77
N ILE A 26 8.01 -1.50 -3.96
CA ILE A 26 6.73 -1.22 -4.61
C ILE A 26 5.83 -0.44 -3.64
N MET A 27 5.26 0.66 -4.11
CA MET A 27 4.29 1.47 -3.36
C MET A 27 3.03 1.67 -4.18
N ILE A 28 1.88 1.67 -3.51
CA ILE A 28 0.58 1.89 -4.14
C ILE A 28 0.28 3.39 -4.13
N THR A 29 0.23 4.01 -5.29
CA THR A 29 0.07 5.47 -5.44
C THR A 29 -1.36 5.89 -5.75
N GLY A 30 -2.23 4.95 -6.11
CA GLY A 30 -3.64 5.20 -6.34
C GLY A 30 -4.41 3.91 -6.61
N TYR A 31 -5.74 4.03 -6.56
CA TYR A 31 -6.67 2.96 -6.87
C TYR A 31 -7.88 3.52 -7.63
N SER A 32 -8.62 2.63 -8.27
CA SER A 32 -9.90 2.91 -8.92
C SER A 32 -10.81 1.69 -8.76
N GLN A 33 -12.03 1.76 -9.30
CA GLN A 33 -12.93 0.60 -9.36
C GLN A 33 -12.38 -0.54 -10.23
N PHE A 34 -11.37 -0.27 -11.05
CA PHE A 34 -10.79 -1.24 -11.97
C PHE A 34 -9.48 -1.84 -11.48
N GLY A 35 -8.82 -1.25 -10.48
CA GLY A 35 -7.48 -1.68 -10.11
C GLY A 35 -6.61 -0.61 -9.45
N PHE A 36 -5.30 -0.81 -9.52
CA PHE A 36 -4.32 -0.11 -8.71
C PHE A 36 -3.18 0.48 -9.55
N ARG A 37 -2.62 1.60 -9.09
CA ARG A 37 -1.44 2.24 -9.67
C ARG A 37 -0.28 2.16 -8.69
N MET A 38 0.91 1.88 -9.21
CA MET A 38 2.15 1.78 -8.43
C MET A 38 3.02 3.03 -8.59
N ASN A 39 4.10 3.13 -7.82
CA ASN A 39 5.08 4.22 -7.88
C ASN A 39 6.00 4.18 -9.11
N ASN A 40 6.01 3.08 -9.86
CA ASN A 40 6.79 2.90 -11.08
C ASN A 40 5.91 2.99 -12.35
N ASP A 41 4.80 3.72 -12.27
CA ASP A 41 3.80 3.89 -13.34
C ASP A 41 3.10 2.61 -13.81
N MET A 42 3.34 1.46 -13.17
CA MET A 42 2.60 0.23 -13.42
C MET A 42 1.13 0.40 -12.99
N VAL A 43 0.22 -0.01 -13.87
CA VAL A 43 -1.21 -0.11 -13.58
C VAL A 43 -1.61 -1.58 -13.65
N VAL A 44 -2.23 -2.07 -12.58
CA VAL A 44 -2.71 -3.43 -12.45
C VAL A 44 -4.23 -3.40 -12.42
N ILE A 45 -4.87 -4.22 -13.25
CA ILE A 45 -6.33 -4.33 -13.31
C ILE A 45 -6.78 -5.53 -12.47
N GLY A 46 -7.86 -5.32 -11.71
CA GLY A 46 -8.46 -6.31 -10.82
C GLY A 46 -7.73 -6.48 -9.49
N PRO A 47 -8.06 -7.56 -8.75
CA PRO A 47 -7.44 -7.85 -7.47
C PRO A 47 -5.96 -8.21 -7.58
N VAL A 48 -5.18 -7.78 -6.60
CA VAL A 48 -3.72 -7.85 -6.64
C VAL A 48 -3.15 -8.23 -5.28
N ALA A 49 -2.13 -9.10 -5.29
CA ALA A 49 -1.25 -9.39 -4.17
C ALA A 49 0.04 -8.59 -4.35
N VAL A 50 0.38 -7.73 -3.40
CA VAL A 50 1.56 -6.87 -3.44
C VAL A 50 2.50 -7.24 -2.31
N PHE A 51 3.76 -7.43 -2.67
CA PHE A 51 4.90 -7.72 -1.80
C PHE A 51 5.86 -6.53 -1.85
N PRO A 52 6.87 -6.48 -0.97
CA PRO A 52 7.79 -5.34 -0.91
C PRO A 52 8.45 -5.02 -2.25
N ARG A 53 8.67 -6.03 -3.11
CA ARG A 53 9.40 -5.89 -4.38
C ARG A 53 8.72 -6.54 -5.59
N SER A 54 7.54 -7.13 -5.42
CA SER A 54 6.82 -7.80 -6.50
C SER A 54 5.31 -7.66 -6.31
N LEU A 55 4.57 -7.86 -7.39
CA LEU A 55 3.12 -7.99 -7.32
C LEU A 55 2.66 -9.10 -8.25
N LEU A 56 1.50 -9.66 -7.94
CA LEU A 56 0.86 -10.75 -8.67
C LEU A 56 -0.64 -10.46 -8.75
N SER A 57 -1.28 -10.87 -9.83
CA SER A 57 -2.76 -10.92 -9.87
C SER A 57 -3.25 -11.88 -8.80
N TRP A 58 -4.28 -11.48 -8.07
CA TRP A 58 -4.89 -12.30 -7.02
C TRP A 58 -6.22 -12.85 -7.52
N ASN A 59 -6.34 -14.18 -7.54
CA ASN A 59 -7.49 -14.86 -8.16
C ASN A 59 -8.70 -14.93 -7.22
N VAL A 60 -9.30 -13.77 -6.95
CA VAL A 60 -10.57 -13.61 -6.23
C VAL A 60 -11.39 -12.54 -6.95
N ASN A 61 -12.72 -12.59 -6.91
CA ASN A 61 -13.56 -11.51 -7.43
C ASN A 61 -14.16 -10.67 -6.30
N SER A 62 -14.46 -11.30 -5.16
CA SER A 62 -14.98 -10.64 -3.97
C SER A 62 -14.38 -11.22 -2.68
N VAL A 63 -14.77 -10.65 -1.55
CA VAL A 63 -14.29 -11.09 -0.22
C VAL A 63 -14.75 -12.52 0.10
N GLU A 64 -15.87 -12.95 -0.48
CA GLU A 64 -16.42 -14.31 -0.34
C GLU A 64 -15.58 -15.37 -1.03
N ASP A 65 -14.76 -14.99 -2.02
CA ASP A 65 -13.87 -15.91 -2.74
C ASP A 65 -12.55 -16.18 -1.97
N ILE A 66 -12.34 -15.52 -0.83
CA ILE A 66 -11.11 -15.68 -0.03
C ILE A 66 -11.15 -17.04 0.69
N ASN A 67 -10.13 -17.86 0.48
CA ASN A 67 -10.04 -19.20 1.06
C ASN A 67 -8.57 -19.61 1.25
N GLU A 68 -8.33 -20.83 1.74
CA GLU A 68 -6.98 -21.33 2.00
C GLU A 68 -6.09 -21.34 0.74
N GLU A 69 -6.66 -21.64 -0.43
CA GLU A 69 -5.93 -21.67 -1.71
C GLU A 69 -5.52 -20.27 -2.14
N SER A 70 -6.45 -19.31 -2.11
CA SER A 70 -6.16 -17.91 -2.49
C SER A 70 -5.22 -17.20 -1.50
N LEU A 71 -5.10 -17.71 -0.26
CA LEU A 71 -4.15 -17.22 0.74
C LEU A 71 -2.80 -17.97 0.77
N SER A 72 -2.71 -19.14 0.15
CA SER A 72 -1.53 -20.02 0.22
C SER A 72 -0.23 -19.35 -0.24
N LEU A 73 -0.32 -18.46 -1.22
CA LEU A 73 0.84 -17.75 -1.77
C LEU A 73 1.57 -16.92 -0.68
N PHE A 74 0.82 -16.36 0.27
CA PHE A 74 1.36 -15.52 1.34
C PHE A 74 2.08 -16.33 2.42
N THR A 75 1.83 -17.64 2.49
CA THR A 75 2.41 -18.53 3.50
C THR A 75 3.72 -19.16 3.04
N ALA A 76 4.05 -19.07 1.75
CA ALA A 76 5.21 -19.68 1.12
C ALA A 76 6.46 -18.79 1.09
N LEU A 77 6.40 -17.59 1.67
CA LEU A 77 7.47 -16.60 1.60
C LEU A 77 8.54 -16.84 2.67
N GLU A 78 9.80 -16.61 2.27
CA GLU A 78 10.96 -16.52 3.17
C GLU A 78 11.74 -15.22 2.89
N PRO A 79 11.96 -14.35 3.90
CA PRO A 79 11.48 -14.48 5.28
C PRO A 79 9.94 -14.37 5.37
N LYS A 80 9.38 -14.94 6.44
CA LYS A 80 7.93 -14.91 6.71
C LYS A 80 7.41 -13.48 6.84
N LEU A 81 6.14 -13.30 6.49
CA LEU A 81 5.43 -12.05 6.69
C LEU A 81 5.19 -11.78 8.19
N ASP A 82 5.51 -10.57 8.63
CA ASP A 82 5.13 -10.07 9.94
C ASP A 82 3.62 -9.82 10.00
N VAL A 83 3.07 -9.32 8.89
CA VAL A 83 1.67 -8.98 8.72
C VAL A 83 1.23 -9.07 7.26
N LEU A 84 0.05 -9.63 7.04
CA LEU A 84 -0.70 -9.58 5.81
C LEU A 84 -1.87 -8.60 5.97
N ILE A 85 -1.97 -7.62 5.09
CA ILE A 85 -3.12 -6.72 5.04
C ILE A 85 -4.08 -7.23 3.96
N LEU A 86 -5.36 -7.34 4.26
CA LEU A 86 -6.41 -7.67 3.30
C LEU A 86 -7.28 -6.43 3.07
N GLY A 87 -7.19 -5.84 1.89
CA GLY A 87 -8.06 -4.79 1.41
C GLY A 87 -9.27 -5.39 0.67
N ILE A 88 -10.44 -5.35 1.29
CA ILE A 88 -11.65 -6.05 0.80
C ILE A 88 -12.61 -5.13 0.03
N GLY A 89 -12.06 -4.10 -0.62
CA GLY A 89 -12.83 -3.05 -1.27
C GLY A 89 -13.41 -2.07 -0.26
N ASP A 90 -14.67 -1.72 -0.47
CA ASP A 90 -15.50 -0.83 0.34
C ASP A 90 -16.58 -1.59 1.14
N GLN A 91 -16.52 -2.92 1.10
CA GLN A 91 -17.47 -3.80 1.76
C GLN A 91 -17.02 -4.16 3.19
N THR A 92 -17.94 -4.70 3.98
CA THR A 92 -17.66 -5.27 5.30
C THR A 92 -17.68 -6.79 5.18
N PRO A 93 -16.67 -7.51 5.68
CA PRO A 93 -16.61 -8.95 5.54
C PRO A 93 -17.65 -9.59 6.46
N SER A 94 -18.18 -10.74 6.07
CA SER A 94 -19.01 -11.51 7.00
C SER A 94 -18.18 -11.95 8.24
N PRO A 95 -18.81 -12.14 9.41
CA PRO A 95 -18.10 -12.67 10.58
C PRO A 95 -17.49 -14.06 10.37
N ASN A 96 -18.06 -14.86 9.46
CA ASN A 96 -17.59 -16.21 9.17
C ASN A 96 -16.31 -16.18 8.33
N ILE A 97 -16.30 -15.43 7.22
CA ILE A 97 -15.12 -15.31 6.36
C ILE A 97 -13.92 -14.76 7.15
N SER A 98 -14.18 -13.77 8.01
CA SER A 98 -13.16 -13.19 8.89
C SER A 98 -12.54 -14.23 9.83
N LYS A 99 -13.36 -15.12 10.41
CA LYS A 99 -12.88 -16.20 11.28
C LYS A 99 -12.06 -17.23 10.53
N GLU A 100 -12.48 -17.61 9.31
CA GLU A 100 -11.78 -18.58 8.47
C GLU A 100 -10.39 -18.08 8.08
N ILE A 101 -10.30 -16.85 7.57
CA ILE A 101 -9.04 -16.18 7.23
C ILE A 101 -8.10 -16.18 8.45
N LEU A 102 -8.57 -15.68 9.60
CA LEU A 102 -7.76 -15.60 10.81
C LEU A 102 -7.33 -16.98 11.31
N SER A 103 -8.21 -17.99 11.21
CA SER A 103 -7.89 -19.36 11.62
C SER A 103 -6.79 -19.96 10.75
N PHE A 104 -6.89 -19.80 9.42
CA PHE A 104 -5.89 -20.31 8.49
C PHE A 104 -4.53 -19.66 8.71
N MET A 105 -4.48 -18.32 8.73
CA MET A 105 -3.20 -17.58 8.81
C MET A 105 -2.50 -17.76 10.16
N ARG A 106 -3.26 -17.99 11.25
CA ARG A 106 -2.70 -18.38 12.56
C ARG A 106 -1.86 -19.66 12.50
N LYS A 107 -2.22 -20.64 11.66
CA LYS A 107 -1.43 -21.89 11.48
C LYS A 107 -0.02 -21.59 11.00
N TYR A 108 0.16 -20.50 10.24
CA TYR A 108 1.44 -20.06 9.68
C TYR A 108 2.14 -18.97 10.51
N LYS A 109 1.54 -18.55 11.64
CA LYS A 109 2.01 -17.47 12.51
C LYS A 109 2.13 -16.11 11.81
N ILE A 110 1.25 -15.85 10.85
CA ILE A 110 1.17 -14.57 10.14
C ILE A 110 -0.01 -13.79 10.71
N ASN A 111 0.25 -12.55 11.13
CA ASN A 111 -0.83 -11.66 11.57
C ASN A 111 -1.61 -11.15 10.37
N VAL A 112 -2.92 -10.96 10.52
CA VAL A 112 -3.77 -10.46 9.45
C VAL A 112 -4.56 -9.25 9.92
N GLU A 113 -4.56 -8.19 9.12
CA GLU A 113 -5.44 -7.05 9.27
C GLU A 113 -6.40 -6.98 8.09
N VAL A 114 -7.71 -6.94 8.37
CA VAL A 114 -8.74 -6.81 7.33
C VAL A 114 -9.25 -5.38 7.35
N LEU A 115 -9.05 -4.65 6.25
CA LEU A 115 -9.29 -3.22 6.13
C LEU A 115 -10.05 -2.90 4.85
N ARG A 116 -10.63 -1.70 4.78
CA ARG A 116 -11.08 -1.13 3.50
C ARG A 116 -9.86 -0.90 2.60
N THR A 117 -10.01 -1.06 1.29
CA THR A 117 -8.90 -0.98 0.32
C THR A 117 -8.12 0.33 0.42
N GLU A 118 -8.78 1.47 0.61
CA GLU A 118 -8.12 2.76 0.82
C GLU A 118 -7.13 2.72 2.00
N GLN A 119 -7.61 2.23 3.15
CA GLN A 119 -6.81 2.13 4.37
C GLN A 119 -5.71 1.07 4.22
N ALA A 120 -6.01 -0.06 3.57
CA ALA A 120 -5.05 -1.11 3.29
C ALA A 120 -3.87 -0.61 2.44
N CYS A 121 -4.13 0.22 1.42
CA CYS A 121 -3.08 0.83 0.60
C CYS A 121 -2.14 1.70 1.46
N ALA A 122 -2.72 2.54 2.33
CA ALA A 122 -1.94 3.42 3.19
C ALA A 122 -1.12 2.64 4.24
N THR A 123 -1.73 1.66 4.90
CA THR A 123 -1.05 0.81 5.89
C THR A 123 0.09 0.01 5.24
N PHE A 124 -0.14 -0.57 4.05
CA PHE A 124 0.90 -1.29 3.33
C PHE A 124 2.09 -0.38 3.02
N ASN A 125 1.84 0.79 2.43
CA ASN A 125 2.91 1.73 2.07
C ASN A 125 3.71 2.16 3.31
N PHE A 126 3.03 2.44 4.42
CA PHE A 126 3.69 2.82 5.67
C PHE A 126 4.62 1.71 6.18
N LEU A 127 4.11 0.49 6.32
CA LEU A 127 4.91 -0.64 6.82
C LEU A 127 6.02 -1.06 5.86
N ASN A 128 5.77 -0.96 4.55
CA ASN A 128 6.78 -1.26 3.54
C ASN A 128 7.91 -0.22 3.57
N ALA A 129 7.59 1.06 3.79
CA ALA A 129 8.58 2.12 3.96
C ALA A 129 9.45 1.93 5.22
N GLU A 130 8.90 1.29 6.26
CA GLU A 130 9.66 0.89 7.45
C GLU A 130 10.54 -0.36 7.24
N ASN A 131 10.63 -0.89 6.01
CA ASN A 131 11.34 -2.12 5.67
C ASN A 131 10.86 -3.35 6.47
N ARG A 132 9.58 -3.38 6.84
CA ARG A 132 8.97 -4.56 7.47
C ARG A 132 8.60 -5.61 6.41
N MET A 133 8.54 -6.88 6.81
CA MET A 133 8.09 -7.94 5.91
C MET A 133 6.56 -7.95 5.86
N VAL A 134 6.01 -7.01 5.09
CA VAL A 134 4.57 -6.84 4.88
C VAL A 134 4.15 -7.26 3.48
N ALA A 135 2.98 -7.85 3.36
CA ALA A 135 2.28 -8.00 2.09
C ALA A 135 0.86 -7.47 2.21
N THR A 136 0.25 -7.15 1.06
CA THR A 136 -1.17 -6.82 1.00
C THR A 136 -1.86 -7.56 -0.13
N ALA A 137 -3.10 -7.99 0.09
CA ALA A 137 -3.98 -8.53 -0.94
C ALA A 137 -5.18 -7.59 -1.06
N LEU A 138 -5.42 -7.05 -2.26
CA LEU A 138 -6.35 -5.95 -2.46
C LEU A 138 -7.39 -6.29 -3.52
N ILE A 139 -8.65 -6.02 -3.19
CA ILE A 139 -9.78 -6.02 -4.10
C ILE A 139 -10.11 -4.54 -4.42
N PRO A 140 -10.25 -4.15 -5.70
CA PRO A 140 -10.71 -2.81 -6.04
C PRO A 140 -12.07 -2.52 -5.39
N PRO A 141 -12.30 -1.31 -4.85
CA PRO A 141 -13.60 -0.96 -4.29
C PRO A 141 -14.67 -0.91 -5.38
N LEU A 142 -15.90 -1.27 -5.03
CA LEU A 142 -17.03 -1.17 -5.95
C LEU A 142 -17.48 0.28 -6.14
N HIS A 143 -17.32 1.11 -5.12
CA HIS A 143 -17.63 2.54 -5.15
C HIS A 143 -16.43 3.38 -4.70
N ILE A 144 -16.22 4.51 -5.38
CA ILE A 144 -15.25 5.53 -4.96
C ILE A 144 -16.03 6.70 -4.37
N ALA A 145 -15.89 6.92 -3.07
CA ALA A 145 -16.24 8.19 -2.47
C ALA A 145 -15.07 9.16 -2.69
N TYR A 146 -15.32 10.27 -3.38
CA TYR A 146 -14.32 11.32 -3.51
C TYR A 146 -14.35 12.19 -2.27
N ASN A 147 -13.21 12.31 -1.60
CA ASN A 147 -13.07 13.19 -0.46
C ASN A 147 -12.58 14.56 -0.98
N GLU A 148 -12.87 15.66 -0.28
CA GLU A 148 -12.50 17.01 -0.73
C GLU A 148 -10.98 17.15 -1.03
N ASN A 149 -10.16 16.42 -0.27
CA ASN A 149 -8.71 16.35 -0.46
C ASN A 149 -8.29 15.74 -1.81
N ASP A 150 -9.06 14.78 -2.33
CA ASP A 150 -8.76 14.09 -3.61
C ASP A 150 -9.03 15.01 -4.82
N ILE A 151 -10.09 15.83 -4.70
CA ILE A 151 -10.49 16.82 -5.70
C ILE A 151 -9.42 17.91 -5.81
N LEU A 152 -8.91 18.38 -4.66
CA LEU A 152 -7.86 19.39 -4.60
C LEU A 152 -6.55 18.88 -5.22
N GLY A 153 -6.13 17.66 -4.87
CA GLY A 153 -4.89 17.06 -5.38
C GLY A 153 -4.90 16.82 -6.89
N THR A 154 -6.05 16.39 -7.44
CA THR A 154 -6.22 16.19 -8.90
C THR A 154 -6.17 17.52 -9.66
N SER A 155 -6.80 18.56 -9.11
CA SER A 155 -6.83 19.90 -9.71
C SER A 155 -5.43 20.53 -9.76
N ILE A 156 -4.63 20.36 -8.70
CA ILE A 156 -3.24 20.85 -8.65
C ILE A 156 -2.34 20.09 -9.63
N ARG A 157 -2.50 18.77 -9.79
CA ARG A 157 -1.74 17.99 -10.78
C ARG A 157 -2.05 18.42 -12.21
N LYS A 158 -3.33 18.57 -12.56
CA LYS A 158 -3.74 19.09 -13.89
C LYS A 158 -3.20 20.49 -14.16
N PHE A 159 -3.11 21.34 -13.14
CA PHE A 159 -2.52 22.67 -13.26
C PHE A 159 -1.01 22.60 -13.52
N LYS A 160 -0.28 21.68 -12.87
CA LYS A 160 1.17 21.49 -13.09
C LYS A 160 1.53 20.87 -14.46
N GLU A 161 0.64 20.08 -15.04
CA GLU A 161 0.85 19.48 -16.38
C GLU A 161 0.40 20.39 -17.53
N GLY A 162 -0.27 21.51 -17.21
CA GLY A 162 -0.80 22.49 -18.17
C GLY A 162 0.06 23.74 -18.37
N PHE A 163 1.28 23.80 -17.84
CA PHE A 163 2.24 24.91 -18.00
C PHE A 163 3.65 24.40 -18.29
#